data_AF-A0AAD8UDL7-F1
#
_entry.id   AF-A0AAD8UDL7-F1
#
_cell.length_a   1.000
_cell.length_b   1.000
_cell.length_c   1.000
_cell.angle_alpha   90.00
_cell.angle_beta   90.00
_cell.angle_gamma   90.00
#
_symmetry.space_group_name_H-M   'P 1'
#
loop_
_entity.id
_entity.type
_entity.pdbx_description
1 polymer ?
#
loop_
_entity_poly.entity_id
_entity_poly.type
_entity_poly.pdbx_seq_one_letter_code
_entity_poly.pdbx_strand_id
1 'polypeptide(L)'
;MVASQAELYSTVYLVVDALDECLDSPVENTLATFLRRCQDLPKNFRMIFTSRPGSHFYRMISPEHKCEVKADEADVKAYFDKFIENHYDFQKVVENGCIADPSFRDRILAAIMKKSQGMFLLAHLHIESLASTLSLVELINKLSHLSASPQEVYYQAMERIKTNSVSRRILAIHALSWVVCAKRVLTVDELLHAVAIRSAPPSSFTDNEPGKYLLPTSSNMCTEEVLLSACIGLIVVVPGGPSSERTVRLAHATAAEFLLAQEIIRDEQATFLETSLNCLYYASSRRSCYSEEELNKHCKMYPLFRYAAAHWGLHFSELPKVKGSSYKLAWDFASDQVKLGNALRTMTDPSISHQTNVSGGHVSAYFGLENLVRRAMSKANNVDFNARTKSGDTPLHWAVAHDQQGFASFLINAGADLNIQNTNGKTVLHMATAMDHRHFIKILIEERADLELEDSEGYTCLRWAARYGYQRTVNTLLEAGAKISASDKDGYTALRWAAREGYKSIVKTLIDRGSSIESPGSEEWTLMRWAAQEGQDYIISRLAKRAVSLDDSDSEGLTALSWAVKYKREMTVWQLIKDGADVNKPDKKGNRPLHLAV
;
A
#
# COMPACT_ATOMS: atom_id res chain seq x y z
N MET A 1 -3.24 19.97 -19.65
CA MET A 1 -4.56 20.16 -19.03
C MET A 1 -4.61 21.41 -18.15
N VAL A 2 -3.78 21.56 -17.12
CA VAL A 2 -3.74 22.78 -16.28
C VAL A 2 -3.33 24.02 -17.10
N ALA A 3 -2.29 23.90 -17.94
CA ALA A 3 -1.83 25.02 -18.78
C ALA A 3 -2.90 25.54 -19.77
N SER A 4 -3.69 24.66 -20.38
CA SER A 4 -4.75 25.03 -21.33
C SER A 4 -5.98 25.68 -20.68
N GLN A 5 -6.24 25.39 -19.40
CA GLN A 5 -7.31 26.07 -18.65
C GLN A 5 -6.84 27.39 -18.03
N ALA A 6 -5.54 27.52 -17.77
CA ALA A 6 -4.96 28.70 -17.16
C ALA A 6 -4.96 29.94 -18.07
N GLU A 7 -5.09 29.77 -19.40
CA GLU A 7 -5.24 30.88 -20.35
C GLU A 7 -6.53 31.69 -20.11
N LEU A 8 -7.52 31.10 -19.41
CA LEU A 8 -8.78 31.76 -19.05
C LEU A 8 -8.66 32.68 -17.83
N TYR A 9 -7.53 32.66 -17.11
CA TYR A 9 -7.35 33.38 -15.85
C TYR A 9 -6.18 34.37 -15.92
N SER A 10 -6.38 35.57 -15.37
CA SER A 10 -5.36 36.62 -15.32
C SER A 10 -4.17 36.25 -14.41
N THR A 11 -4.40 35.44 -13.37
CA THR A 11 -3.36 34.92 -12.48
C THR A 11 -3.79 33.57 -11.93
N VAL A 12 -2.88 32.60 -11.89
CA VAL A 12 -3.11 31.26 -11.35
C VAL A 12 -2.12 30.97 -10.24
N TYR A 13 -2.63 30.65 -9.05
CA TYR A 13 -1.80 30.26 -7.91
C TYR A 13 -1.68 28.74 -7.83
N LEU A 14 -0.44 28.24 -7.78
CA LEU A 14 -0.13 26.84 -7.55
C LEU A 14 0.52 26.70 -6.17
N VAL A 15 -0.19 26.09 -5.23
CA VAL A 15 0.35 25.77 -3.90
C VAL A 15 0.91 24.35 -3.94
N VAL A 16 2.21 24.24 -3.66
CA VAL A 16 2.92 22.96 -3.61
C VAL A 16 3.37 22.73 -2.18
N ASP A 17 2.72 21.76 -1.54
CA ASP A 17 2.99 21.40 -0.16
C ASP A 17 4.02 20.27 -0.05
N ALA A 18 4.95 20.38 0.90
CA ALA A 18 5.90 19.33 1.27
C ALA A 18 6.71 18.70 0.10
N LEU A 19 7.10 19.50 -0.91
CA LEU A 19 7.86 18.99 -2.07
C LEU A 19 9.22 18.37 -1.68
N ASP A 20 9.81 18.87 -0.61
CA ASP A 20 11.06 18.37 -0.03
C ASP A 20 10.91 17.05 0.74
N GLU A 21 9.69 16.54 0.89
CA GLU A 21 9.39 15.20 1.41
C GLU A 21 9.21 14.17 0.29
N CYS A 22 9.19 14.59 -0.98
CA CYS A 22 9.10 13.68 -2.12
C CYS A 22 10.44 12.96 -2.35
N LEU A 23 10.45 11.64 -2.16
CA LEU A 23 11.60 10.80 -2.51
C LEU A 23 11.67 10.63 -4.04
N ASP A 24 12.79 11.03 -4.65
CA ASP A 24 13.00 10.82 -6.08
C ASP A 24 13.31 9.33 -6.32
N SER A 25 12.46 8.64 -7.09
CA SER A 25 12.75 7.28 -7.51
C SER A 25 13.89 7.32 -8.54
N PRO A 26 15.02 6.61 -8.31
CA PRO A 26 16.14 6.61 -9.26
C PRO A 26 15.76 6.01 -10.63
N VAL A 27 14.59 5.35 -10.73
CA VAL A 27 14.07 4.75 -11.96
C VAL A 27 13.14 5.70 -12.72
N GLU A 28 12.33 6.50 -12.01
CA GLU A 28 11.24 7.28 -12.64
C GLU A 28 11.54 8.79 -12.74
N ASN A 29 12.48 9.32 -11.95
CA ASN A 29 12.95 10.72 -12.03
C ASN A 29 11.81 11.76 -12.04
N THR A 30 10.77 11.49 -11.25
CA THR A 30 9.46 12.18 -11.28
C THR A 30 9.56 13.60 -10.74
N LEU A 31 10.39 13.82 -9.72
CA LEU A 31 10.60 15.12 -9.10
C LEU A 31 11.33 16.08 -10.04
N ALA A 32 12.42 15.62 -10.67
CA ALA A 32 13.13 16.39 -11.69
C ALA A 32 12.23 16.76 -12.88
N THR A 33 11.35 15.83 -13.29
CA THR A 33 10.38 16.07 -14.36
C THR A 33 9.32 17.10 -13.96
N PHE A 34 8.80 17.02 -12.73
CA PHE A 34 7.87 18.01 -12.19
C PHE A 34 8.48 19.41 -12.16
N LEU A 35 9.70 19.54 -11.63
CA LEU A 35 10.40 20.82 -11.54
C LEU A 35 10.68 21.43 -12.92
N ARG A 36 11.08 20.61 -13.90
CA ARG A 36 11.27 21.08 -15.28
C ARG A 36 9.97 21.61 -15.87
N ARG A 37 8.85 20.91 -15.68
CA ARG A 37 7.54 21.40 -16.13
C ARG A 37 7.10 22.69 -15.45
N CYS A 38 7.52 22.92 -14.21
CA CYS A 38 7.25 24.17 -13.51
C CYS A 38 7.98 25.38 -14.13
N GLN A 39 9.15 25.15 -14.76
CA GLN A 39 9.88 26.21 -15.48
C GLN A 39 9.17 26.63 -16.76
N ASP A 40 8.48 25.71 -17.41
CA ASP A 40 7.75 25.95 -18.66
C ASP A 40 6.34 26.55 -18.44
N LEU A 41 5.99 26.92 -17.20
CA LEU A 41 4.68 27.49 -16.89
C LEU A 41 4.52 28.91 -17.47
N PRO A 42 3.33 29.26 -17.99
CA PRO A 42 3.03 30.62 -18.44
C PRO A 42 3.23 31.69 -17.36
N LYS A 43 3.48 32.95 -17.75
CA LYS A 43 3.83 34.06 -16.84
C LYS A 43 2.73 34.46 -15.85
N ASN A 44 1.48 34.09 -16.11
CA ASN A 44 0.35 34.33 -15.20
C ASN A 44 0.35 33.36 -14.00
N PHE A 45 1.25 32.37 -13.96
CA PHE A 45 1.38 31.49 -12.80
C PHE A 45 2.20 32.13 -11.67
N ARG A 46 1.75 31.86 -10.45
CA ARG A 46 2.41 32.19 -9.18
C ARG A 46 2.46 30.94 -8.34
N MET A 47 3.65 30.54 -7.92
CA MET A 47 3.89 29.30 -7.19
C MET A 47 4.22 29.62 -5.74
N ILE A 48 3.52 28.95 -4.84
CA ILE A 48 3.73 29.01 -3.40
C ILE A 48 4.28 27.66 -2.98
N PHE A 49 5.48 27.66 -2.41
CA PHE A 49 6.07 26.48 -1.78
C PHE A 49 5.97 26.65 -0.28
N THR A 50 5.47 25.63 0.40
CA THR A 50 5.52 25.54 1.87
C THR A 50 6.77 24.78 2.34
N SER A 51 7.54 24.20 1.41
CA SER A 51 8.81 23.51 1.64
C SER A 51 9.87 24.40 2.30
N ARG A 52 10.85 23.76 2.97
CA ARG A 52 11.91 24.44 3.74
C ARG A 52 12.62 25.58 2.99
N PRO A 53 12.81 26.76 3.63
CA PRO A 53 13.66 27.81 3.09
C PRO A 53 15.07 27.28 2.78
N GLY A 54 15.54 27.49 1.55
CA GLY A 54 16.89 27.07 1.14
C GLY A 54 17.00 25.66 0.55
N SER A 55 15.89 24.92 0.40
CA SER A 55 15.89 23.72 -0.45
C SER A 55 16.35 24.09 -1.87
N HIS A 56 17.11 23.21 -2.53
CA HIS A 56 17.66 23.49 -3.86
C HIS A 56 16.56 23.79 -4.89
N PHE A 57 15.33 23.30 -4.66
CA PHE A 57 14.13 23.59 -5.45
C PHE A 57 13.83 25.09 -5.56
N TYR A 58 14.04 25.87 -4.50
CA TYR A 58 13.83 27.33 -4.53
C TYR A 58 14.76 28.06 -5.50
N ARG A 59 15.89 27.45 -5.90
CA ARG A 59 16.82 27.99 -6.90
C ARG A 59 16.47 27.55 -8.32
N MET A 60 15.65 26.51 -8.47
CA MET A 60 15.29 25.94 -9.76
C MET A 60 14.08 26.59 -10.40
N ILE A 61 13.42 27.53 -9.71
CA ILE A 61 12.19 28.19 -10.15
C ILE A 61 12.49 29.63 -10.48
N SER A 62 11.97 30.09 -11.62
CA SER A 62 12.14 31.46 -12.08
C SER A 62 11.58 32.45 -11.06
N PRO A 63 12.29 33.54 -10.72
CA PRO A 63 11.83 34.54 -9.75
C PRO A 63 10.45 35.13 -10.09
N GLU A 64 10.13 35.20 -11.38
CA GLU A 64 8.86 35.73 -11.89
C GLU A 64 7.64 34.86 -11.53
N HIS A 65 7.82 33.56 -11.31
CA HIS A 65 6.75 32.66 -10.85
C HIS A 65 6.73 32.51 -9.34
N LYS A 66 7.71 33.01 -8.60
CA LYS A 66 7.84 32.78 -7.16
C LYS A 66 6.91 33.69 -6.36
N CYS A 67 6.15 33.10 -5.44
CA CYS A 67 5.43 33.83 -4.39
C CYS A 67 6.09 33.50 -3.06
N GLU A 68 6.65 34.50 -2.38
CA GLU A 68 7.27 34.32 -1.07
C GLU A 68 6.19 34.32 0.01
N VAL A 69 6.19 33.30 0.86
CA VAL A 69 5.32 33.20 2.03
C VAL A 69 6.18 33.39 3.26
N LYS A 70 5.97 34.50 3.96
CA LYS A 70 6.65 34.87 5.20
C LYS A 70 5.62 35.01 6.30
N ALA A 71 6.01 34.60 7.51
CA ALA A 71 5.22 34.86 8.70
C ALA A 71 5.08 36.36 8.92
N ASP A 72 3.88 36.87 8.73
CA ASP A 72 3.53 38.25 9.06
C ASP A 72 3.12 38.35 10.54
N GLU A 73 3.19 39.57 11.09
CA GLU A 73 2.89 39.82 12.50
C GLU A 73 1.42 39.57 12.86
N ALA A 74 0.48 39.93 11.97
CA ALA A 74 -0.94 39.71 12.16
C ALA A 74 -1.30 38.22 12.14
N ASP A 75 -0.71 37.41 11.26
CA ASP A 75 -0.90 35.97 11.19
C ASP A 75 -0.37 35.28 12.45
N VAL A 76 0.87 35.61 12.86
CA VAL A 76 1.47 35.04 14.07
C VAL A 76 0.70 35.48 15.31
N LYS A 77 0.22 36.73 15.36
CA LYS A 77 -0.63 37.22 16.44
C LYS A 77 -1.96 36.46 16.49
N ALA A 78 -2.67 36.33 15.36
CA ALA A 78 -3.93 35.59 15.31
C ALA A 78 -3.74 34.13 15.74
N TYR A 79 -2.65 33.49 15.29
CA TYR A 79 -2.28 32.14 15.72
C TYR A 79 -1.98 32.08 17.23
N PHE A 80 -1.16 33.00 17.75
CA PHE A 80 -0.79 33.06 19.16
C PHE A 80 -1.99 33.31 20.08
N ASP A 81 -2.88 34.22 19.68
CA ASP A 81 -4.08 34.56 20.43
C ASP A 81 -5.02 33.36 20.54
N LYS A 82 -5.30 32.69 19.42
CA LYS A 82 -6.05 31.45 19.39
C LYS A 82 -5.35 30.32 20.15
N PHE A 83 -4.02 30.27 20.12
CA PHE A 83 -3.25 29.27 20.85
C PHE A 83 -3.41 29.45 22.36
N ILE A 84 -3.32 30.69 22.86
CA ILE A 84 -3.55 31.04 24.28
C ILE A 84 -4.94 30.62 24.72
N GLU A 85 -5.98 30.92 23.96
CA GLU A 85 -7.38 30.56 24.29
C GLU A 85 -7.56 29.05 24.50
N ASN A 86 -6.77 28.23 23.81
CA ASN A 86 -6.82 26.77 23.91
C ASN A 86 -5.89 26.20 25.00
N HIS A 87 -5.03 27.01 25.63
CA HIS A 87 -4.05 26.58 26.63
C HIS A 87 -4.22 27.36 27.93
N TYR A 88 -5.16 26.90 28.77
CA TYR A 88 -5.56 27.58 30.01
C TYR A 88 -4.41 27.90 30.98
N ASP A 89 -3.47 26.98 31.20
CA ASP A 89 -2.34 27.21 32.10
C ASP A 89 -1.39 28.27 31.54
N PHE A 90 -1.12 28.22 30.23
CA PHE A 90 -0.29 29.22 29.57
C PHE A 90 -0.97 30.60 29.56
N GLN A 91 -2.28 30.64 29.33
CA GLN A 91 -3.09 31.86 29.40
C GLN A 91 -2.93 32.53 30.78
N LYS A 92 -3.05 31.79 31.88
CA LYS A 92 -2.86 32.32 33.23
C LYS A 92 -1.47 32.94 33.43
N VAL A 93 -0.41 32.29 32.95
CA VAL A 93 0.95 32.80 33.10
C VAL A 93 1.13 34.11 32.31
N VAL A 94 0.59 34.17 31.10
CA VAL A 94 0.63 35.38 30.25
C VAL A 94 -0.20 36.51 30.88
N GLU A 95 -1.40 36.22 31.38
CA GLU A 95 -2.27 37.19 32.07
C GLU A 95 -1.60 37.75 33.33
N ASN A 96 -0.97 36.90 34.15
CA ASN A 96 -0.19 37.36 35.31
C ASN A 96 0.95 38.30 34.92
N GLY A 97 1.62 38.04 33.79
CA GLY A 97 2.61 38.95 33.22
C GLY A 97 2.00 40.27 32.73
N CYS A 98 0.80 40.23 32.15
CA CYS A 98 0.06 41.41 31.70
C CYS A 98 -0.42 42.30 32.85
N ILE A 99 -0.72 41.72 34.02
CA ILE A 99 -1.03 42.48 35.25
C ILE A 99 0.19 43.31 35.69
N ALA A 100 1.40 42.75 35.57
CA ALA A 100 2.64 43.44 35.92
C ALA A 100 3.11 44.43 34.85
N ASP A 101 2.88 44.12 33.57
CA ASP A 101 3.18 44.98 32.42
C ASP A 101 2.13 44.80 31.32
N PRO A 102 1.28 45.80 31.05
CA PRO A 102 0.27 45.73 30.00
C PRO A 102 0.82 45.44 28.59
N SER A 103 2.09 45.75 28.32
CA SER A 103 2.75 45.49 27.03
C SER A 103 3.40 44.09 26.92
N PHE A 104 3.25 43.24 27.94
CA PHE A 104 3.95 41.96 28.02
C PHE A 104 3.61 41.03 26.84
N ARG A 105 2.33 41.00 26.40
CA ARG A 105 1.90 40.22 25.25
C ARG A 105 2.59 40.65 23.96
N ASP A 106 2.71 41.96 23.73
CA ASP A 106 3.38 42.52 22.56
C ASP A 106 4.90 42.24 22.60
N ARG A 107 5.51 42.22 23.79
CA ARG A 107 6.91 41.81 23.96
C ARG A 107 7.14 40.35 23.59
N ILE A 108 6.20 39.45 23.94
CA ILE A 108 6.27 38.04 23.54
C ILE A 108 6.21 37.92 22.02
N LEU A 109 5.22 38.56 21.40
CA LEU A 109 5.06 38.55 19.94
C LEU A 109 6.28 39.12 19.23
N ALA A 110 6.81 40.25 19.68
CA ALA A 110 8.00 40.87 19.10
C ALA A 110 9.24 39.97 19.20
N ALA A 111 9.42 39.27 20.33
CA ALA A 111 10.51 38.32 20.51
C ALA A 111 10.39 37.12 19.57
N ILE A 112 9.18 36.55 19.44
CA ILE A 112 8.88 35.46 18.50
C ILE A 112 9.16 35.93 17.07
N MET A 113 8.61 37.06 16.64
CA MET A 113 8.78 37.58 15.29
C MET A 113 10.26 37.81 14.94
N LYS A 114 11.01 38.43 15.86
CA LYS A 114 12.45 38.69 15.67
C LYS A 114 13.25 37.40 15.48
N LYS A 115 12.93 36.37 16.27
CA LYS A 115 13.68 35.10 16.29
C LYS A 115 13.26 34.14 15.19
N SER A 116 12.00 34.18 14.79
CA SER A 116 11.45 33.34 13.73
C SER A 116 11.90 33.77 12.33
N GLN A 117 12.36 35.02 12.14
CA GLN A 117 12.88 35.55 10.86
C GLN A 117 11.93 35.28 9.66
N GLY A 118 10.61 35.36 9.90
CA GLY A 118 9.60 35.10 8.88
C GLY A 118 9.26 33.60 8.65
N MET A 119 9.78 32.68 9.46
CA MET A 119 9.43 31.26 9.40
C MET A 119 8.24 30.92 10.29
N PHE A 120 7.13 30.50 9.71
CA PHE A 120 5.94 30.04 10.45
C PHE A 120 6.24 28.87 11.38
N LEU A 121 7.02 27.89 10.92
CA LEU A 121 7.42 26.74 11.75
C LEU A 121 8.17 27.18 13.01
N LEU A 122 9.14 28.08 12.88
CA LEU A 122 9.94 28.51 14.03
C LEU A 122 9.09 29.34 15.01
N ALA A 123 8.14 30.14 14.50
CA ALA A 123 7.17 30.83 15.33
C ALA A 123 6.29 29.84 16.11
N HIS A 124 5.77 28.82 15.45
CA HIS A 124 5.00 27.75 16.07
C HIS A 124 5.80 27.02 17.17
N LEU A 125 7.03 26.58 16.87
CA LEU A 125 7.90 25.91 17.83
C LEU A 125 8.25 26.78 19.05
N HIS A 126 8.45 28.08 18.84
CA HIS A 126 8.65 29.02 19.95
C HIS A 126 7.41 29.15 20.83
N ILE A 127 6.22 29.24 20.23
CA ILE A 127 4.95 29.32 20.98
C ILE A 127 4.75 28.06 21.82
N GLU A 128 4.93 26.86 21.25
CA GLU A 128 4.82 25.61 22.00
C GLU A 128 5.86 25.51 23.13
N SER A 129 7.10 25.93 22.87
CA SER A 129 8.16 25.94 23.88
C SER A 129 7.83 26.88 25.04
N LEU A 130 7.29 28.06 24.77
CA LEU A 130 6.85 29.01 25.81
C LEU A 130 5.63 28.48 26.58
N ALA A 131 4.70 27.83 25.89
CA ALA A 131 3.52 27.22 26.51
C ALA A 131 3.84 26.11 27.51
N SER A 132 5.02 25.49 27.40
CA SER A 132 5.49 24.48 28.36
C SER A 132 5.94 25.05 29.72
N THR A 133 5.92 26.37 29.92
CA THR A 133 6.36 27.00 31.18
C THR A 133 5.25 27.03 32.23
N LEU A 134 5.62 26.80 33.49
CA LEU A 134 4.66 26.78 34.61
C LEU A 134 4.69 28.06 35.45
N SER A 135 5.63 28.97 35.20
CA SER A 135 5.78 30.21 35.96
C SER A 135 6.20 31.39 35.09
N LEU A 136 5.85 32.60 35.52
CA LEU A 136 6.23 33.83 34.84
C LEU A 136 7.75 34.01 34.75
N VAL A 137 8.49 33.59 35.77
CA VAL A 137 9.97 33.65 35.79
C VAL A 137 10.56 32.74 34.72
N GLU A 138 10.06 31.50 34.61
CA GLU A 138 10.50 30.56 33.58
C GLU A 138 10.15 31.07 32.18
N LEU A 139 8.97 31.68 32.01
CA LEU A 139 8.54 32.28 30.76
C LEU A 139 9.49 33.41 30.32
N ILE A 140 9.79 34.35 31.21
CA ILE A 140 10.70 35.47 30.92
C ILE A 140 12.11 34.96 30.57
N ASN A 141 12.59 33.96 31.30
CA ASN A 141 13.90 33.36 31.03
C ASN A 141 13.92 32.70 29.64
N LYS A 142 12.95 31.83 29.31
CA LYS A 142 12.85 31.21 27.97
C LYS A 142 12.70 32.24 26.86
N LEU A 143 11.95 33.33 27.09
CA LEU A 143 11.76 34.39 26.10
C LEU A 143 13.08 35.07 25.70
N SER A 144 14.03 35.20 26.64
CA SER A 144 15.36 35.74 26.37
C SER A 144 16.30 34.79 25.61
N HIS A 145 15.98 33.49 25.59
CA HIS A 145 16.81 32.41 25.03
C HIS A 145 16.19 31.68 23.83
N LEU A 146 15.20 32.28 23.15
CA LEU A 146 14.63 31.71 21.93
C LEU A 146 15.70 31.47 20.85
N SER A 147 15.60 30.32 20.20
CA SER A 147 16.53 29.82 19.18
C SER A 147 16.38 30.57 17.84
N ALA A 148 17.40 30.47 16.98
CA ALA A 148 17.38 31.07 15.64
C ALA A 148 17.10 30.05 14.54
N SER A 149 17.11 28.75 14.85
CA SER A 149 16.81 27.69 13.89
C SER A 149 15.99 26.55 14.51
N PRO A 150 15.18 25.83 13.70
CA PRO A 150 14.47 24.63 14.17
C PRO A 150 15.41 23.55 14.73
N GLN A 151 16.61 23.39 14.16
CA GLN A 151 17.62 22.42 14.62
C GLN A 151 18.08 22.72 16.06
N GLU A 152 18.28 23.99 16.40
CA GLU A 152 18.61 24.40 17.77
C GLU A 152 17.46 24.10 18.75
N VAL A 153 16.20 24.31 18.32
CA VAL A 153 15.03 23.94 19.13
C VAL A 153 15.00 22.44 19.41
N TYR A 154 15.23 21.60 18.39
CA TYR A 154 15.28 20.15 18.57
C TYR A 154 16.46 19.71 19.44
N TYR A 155 17.62 20.33 19.28
CA TYR A 155 18.80 20.06 20.10
C TYR A 155 18.52 20.37 21.58
N GLN A 156 17.95 21.55 21.89
CA GLN A 156 17.58 21.92 23.26
C GLN A 156 16.53 20.95 23.85
N ALA A 157 15.54 20.54 23.04
CA ALA A 157 14.56 19.55 23.48
C ALA A 157 15.21 18.21 23.82
N MET A 158 16.20 17.77 23.04
CA MET A 158 16.95 16.55 23.31
C MET A 158 17.88 16.65 24.53
N GLU A 159 18.55 17.79 24.74
CA GLU A 159 19.36 18.02 25.95
C GLU A 159 18.49 17.98 27.21
N ARG A 160 17.27 18.51 27.15
CA ARG A 160 16.28 18.36 28.23
C ARG A 160 15.91 16.89 28.47
N ILE A 161 15.73 16.10 27.41
CA ILE A 161 15.45 14.66 27.54
C ILE A 161 16.65 13.93 28.19
N LYS A 162 17.88 14.30 27.86
CA LYS A 162 19.09 13.68 28.42
C LYS A 162 19.27 13.93 29.92
N THR A 163 18.88 15.13 30.37
CA THR A 163 18.99 15.59 31.77
C THR A 163 17.83 15.13 32.66
N ASN A 164 16.74 14.61 32.08
CA ASN A 164 15.64 14.01 32.82
C ASN A 164 16.05 12.73 33.58
N SER A 165 15.20 12.31 34.53
CA SER A 165 15.36 11.02 35.21
C SER A 165 15.44 9.87 34.22
N VAL A 166 16.16 8.80 34.58
CA VAL A 166 16.41 7.65 33.70
C VAL A 166 15.11 7.09 33.11
N SER A 167 14.06 6.96 33.94
CA SER A 167 12.75 6.46 33.50
C SER A 167 12.06 7.39 32.49
N ARG A 168 12.11 8.71 32.70
CA ARG A 168 11.54 9.70 31.76
C ARG A 168 12.33 9.77 30.46
N ARG A 169 13.65 9.63 30.52
CA ARG A 169 14.52 9.59 29.35
C ARG A 169 14.23 8.36 28.48
N ILE A 170 14.10 7.18 29.09
CA ILE A 170 13.74 5.94 28.40
C ILE A 170 12.36 6.08 27.75
N LEU A 171 11.36 6.57 28.50
CA LEU A 171 10.02 6.85 27.97
C LEU A 171 10.08 7.77 26.74
N ALA A 172 10.81 8.89 26.82
CA ALA A 172 10.89 9.86 25.75
C ALA A 172 11.58 9.31 24.49
N ILE A 173 12.73 8.63 24.65
CA ILE A 173 13.45 8.03 23.53
C ILE A 173 12.56 7.01 22.83
N HIS A 174 11.92 6.10 23.58
CA HIS A 174 11.06 5.07 23.00
C HIS A 174 9.84 5.65 22.30
N ALA A 175 9.23 6.68 22.89
CA ALA A 175 8.09 7.35 22.29
C ALA A 175 8.48 8.00 20.95
N LEU A 176 9.59 8.75 20.93
CA LEU A 176 10.10 9.39 19.72
C LEU A 176 10.45 8.36 18.64
N SER A 177 11.12 7.27 19.03
CA SER A 177 11.44 6.15 18.16
C SER A 177 10.19 5.52 17.53
N TRP A 178 9.14 5.29 18.32
CA TRP A 178 7.87 4.77 17.80
C TRP A 178 7.17 5.74 16.85
N VAL A 179 7.13 7.04 17.17
CA VAL A 179 6.51 8.04 16.29
C VAL A 179 7.27 8.19 14.96
N VAL A 180 8.59 8.02 14.96
CA VAL A 180 9.42 8.10 13.75
C VAL A 180 9.37 6.82 12.92
N CYS A 181 9.42 5.64 13.55
CA CYS A 181 9.61 4.37 12.84
C CYS A 181 8.34 3.55 12.63
N ALA A 182 7.21 3.96 13.22
CA ALA A 182 5.96 3.25 13.00
C ALA A 182 5.57 3.27 11.51
N LYS A 183 4.98 2.16 11.04
CA LYS A 183 4.56 1.99 9.64
C LYS A 183 3.30 2.78 9.29
N ARG A 184 2.66 3.35 10.31
CA ARG A 184 1.57 4.32 10.19
C ARG A 184 1.56 5.20 11.43
N VAL A 185 0.83 6.31 11.33
CA VAL A 185 0.54 7.17 12.49
C VAL A 185 -0.17 6.34 13.57
N LEU A 186 0.30 6.47 14.80
CA LEU A 186 -0.23 5.77 15.96
C LEU A 186 -1.27 6.63 16.67
N THR A 187 -2.22 5.96 17.32
CA THR A 187 -3.13 6.61 18.26
C THR A 187 -2.42 6.83 19.61
N VAL A 188 -2.95 7.73 20.43
CA VAL A 188 -2.40 7.98 21.77
C VAL A 188 -2.31 6.68 22.58
N ASP A 189 -3.38 5.89 22.57
CA ASP A 189 -3.46 4.63 23.32
C ASP A 189 -2.48 3.57 22.78
N GLU A 190 -2.30 3.49 21.47
CA GLU A 190 -1.31 2.61 20.85
C GLU A 190 0.12 2.95 21.27
N LEU A 191 0.49 4.23 21.24
CA LEU A 191 1.82 4.69 21.63
C LEU A 191 2.08 4.45 23.12
N LEU A 192 1.13 4.81 23.98
CA LEU A 192 1.25 4.57 25.42
C LEU A 192 1.42 3.07 25.70
N HIS A 193 0.68 2.20 24.99
CA HIS A 193 0.75 0.76 25.20
C HIS A 193 2.11 0.22 24.73
N ALA A 194 2.61 0.70 23.59
CA ALA A 194 3.91 0.32 23.06
C ALA A 194 5.06 0.63 24.01
N VAL A 195 5.08 1.82 24.63
CA VAL A 195 6.15 2.18 25.56
C VAL A 195 6.02 1.44 26.90
N ALA A 196 4.80 1.09 27.31
CA ALA A 196 4.57 0.33 28.54
C ALA A 196 5.11 -1.12 28.45
N ILE A 197 4.92 -1.82 27.33
CA ILE A 197 5.35 -3.22 27.15
C ILE A 197 6.87 -3.39 27.38
N ARG A 198 7.68 -2.42 26.97
CA ARG A 198 9.14 -2.44 27.13
C ARG A 198 9.63 -2.08 28.54
N SER A 199 8.74 -1.58 29.40
CA SER A 199 9.09 -1.20 30.78
C SER A 199 9.21 -2.39 31.76
N ALA A 200 8.94 -3.64 31.32
CA ALA A 200 9.13 -4.84 32.13
C ALA A 200 10.38 -5.63 31.69
N PRO A 201 11.43 -5.76 32.53
CA PRO A 201 12.61 -6.54 32.16
C PRO A 201 12.32 -8.06 32.13
N PRO A 202 12.89 -8.82 31.16
CA PRO A 202 12.75 -10.28 31.10
C PRO A 202 13.41 -11.06 32.25
N SER A 203 14.18 -10.40 33.12
CA SER A 203 15.11 -11.07 34.04
C SER A 203 14.69 -11.09 35.51
N SER A 204 13.47 -10.65 35.87
CA SER A 204 13.01 -10.63 37.28
C SER A 204 12.07 -11.77 37.67
N PHE A 205 11.96 -12.84 36.88
CA PHE A 205 11.15 -14.00 37.24
C PHE A 205 12.06 -15.23 37.39
N THR A 206 12.37 -15.57 38.63
CA THR A 206 13.07 -16.79 39.03
C THR A 206 12.22 -18.03 38.75
N ASP A 207 12.88 -19.11 38.34
CA ASP A 207 12.39 -20.40 37.84
C ASP A 207 11.39 -21.21 38.71
N ASN A 208 10.79 -20.65 39.76
CA ASN A 208 10.01 -21.43 40.74
C ASN A 208 8.49 -21.31 40.65
N GLU A 209 7.93 -20.57 39.70
CA GLU A 209 6.57 -20.76 39.19
C GLU A 209 6.56 -20.36 37.70
N PRO A 210 5.76 -20.96 36.79
CA PRO A 210 5.61 -20.46 35.43
C PRO A 210 4.85 -19.12 35.46
N GLY A 211 5.56 -18.06 35.86
CA GLY A 211 5.05 -16.73 36.13
C GLY A 211 4.56 -16.07 34.85
N LYS A 212 3.27 -15.74 34.83
CA LYS A 212 2.62 -15.00 33.74
C LYS A 212 3.35 -13.68 33.51
N TYR A 213 3.97 -13.53 32.34
CA TYR A 213 4.28 -12.20 31.81
C TYR A 213 2.95 -11.42 31.71
N LEU A 214 2.77 -10.44 32.61
CA LEU A 214 1.60 -9.58 32.65
C LEU A 214 1.85 -8.39 31.73
N LEU A 215 1.26 -8.45 30.53
CA LEU A 215 1.23 -7.27 29.66
C LEU A 215 0.47 -6.13 30.34
N PRO A 216 0.96 -4.89 30.23
CA PRO A 216 0.24 -3.72 30.72
C PRO A 216 -1.11 -3.61 29.99
N THR A 217 -2.17 -3.46 30.76
CA THR A 217 -3.51 -3.13 30.27
C THR A 217 -3.69 -1.62 30.22
N SER A 218 -4.73 -1.14 29.52
CA SER A 218 -5.09 0.28 29.46
C SER A 218 -5.18 0.98 30.83
N SER A 219 -5.45 0.23 31.92
CA SER A 219 -5.50 0.75 33.28
C SER A 219 -4.14 1.03 33.93
N ASN A 220 -3.05 0.46 33.42
CA ASN A 220 -1.74 0.42 34.09
C ASN A 220 -0.62 1.07 33.25
N MET A 221 -1.00 1.92 32.30
CA MET A 221 -0.10 2.62 31.40
C MET A 221 0.23 4.02 31.94
N CYS A 222 1.35 4.61 31.49
CA CYS A 222 1.62 6.01 31.77
C CYS A 222 0.53 6.91 31.14
N THR A 223 0.30 8.08 31.72
CA THR A 223 -0.71 9.01 31.20
C THR A 223 -0.17 9.79 30.00
N GLU A 224 -1.10 10.27 29.16
CA GLU A 224 -0.82 11.19 28.04
C GLU A 224 -0.01 12.40 28.50
N GLU A 225 -0.35 12.98 29.66
CA GLU A 225 0.36 14.12 30.25
C GLU A 225 1.84 13.81 30.55
N VAL A 226 2.12 12.61 31.09
CA VAL A 226 3.50 12.21 31.40
C VAL A 226 4.30 11.99 30.12
N LEU A 227 3.69 11.40 29.08
CA LEU A 227 4.31 11.22 27.76
C LEU A 227 4.63 12.58 27.11
N LEU A 228 3.65 13.48 27.05
CA LEU A 228 3.82 14.82 26.48
C LEU A 228 4.84 15.64 27.27
N SER A 229 4.82 15.56 28.60
CA SER A 229 5.83 16.18 29.47
C SER A 229 7.24 15.64 29.22
N ALA A 230 7.38 14.35 28.88
CA ALA A 230 8.67 13.75 28.56
C ALA A 230 9.18 14.19 27.17
N CYS A 231 8.29 14.47 26.22
CA CYS A 231 8.61 14.74 24.81
C CYS A 231 8.26 16.17 24.34
N ILE A 232 8.19 17.13 25.27
CA ILE A 232 7.75 18.52 25.02
C ILE A 232 8.39 19.12 23.76
N GLY A 233 7.59 19.71 22.87
CA GLY A 233 8.07 20.40 21.66
C GLY A 233 8.65 19.48 20.58
N LEU A 234 8.54 18.16 20.74
CA LEU A 234 8.88 17.16 19.73
C LEU A 234 7.68 16.31 19.33
N ILE A 235 6.80 16.00 20.28
CA ILE A 235 5.56 15.24 20.04
C ILE A 235 4.35 16.14 20.28
N VAL A 236 3.38 16.03 19.38
CA VAL A 236 2.07 16.71 19.48
C VAL A 236 0.95 15.68 19.34
N VAL A 237 -0.16 15.94 20.01
CA VAL A 237 -1.40 15.17 19.87
C VAL A 237 -2.34 15.94 18.97
N VAL A 238 -2.77 15.28 17.89
CA VAL A 238 -3.75 15.83 16.97
C VAL A 238 -5.13 15.33 17.39
N PRO A 239 -6.06 16.23 17.75
CA PRO A 239 -7.42 15.83 18.07
C PRO A 239 -8.08 15.19 16.85
N GLY A 240 -8.78 14.09 17.08
CA GLY A 240 -9.58 13.48 16.03
C GLY A 240 -10.84 14.30 15.73
N GLY A 241 -11.34 14.20 14.50
CA GLY A 241 -12.70 14.59 14.18
C GLY A 241 -13.74 13.71 14.89
N PRO A 242 -15.06 13.94 14.66
CA PRO A 242 -16.14 13.27 15.39
C PRO A 242 -16.11 11.74 15.37
N SER A 243 -15.43 11.15 14.40
CA SER A 243 -15.35 9.70 14.15
C SER A 243 -13.93 9.14 14.09
N SER A 244 -12.89 9.93 14.39
CA SER A 244 -11.49 9.49 14.32
C SER A 244 -10.82 9.55 15.70
N GLU A 245 -9.97 8.57 15.99
CA GLU A 245 -9.21 8.54 17.24
C GLU A 245 -8.14 9.66 17.29
N ARG A 246 -7.75 10.05 18.50
CA ARG A 246 -6.66 11.04 18.71
C ARG A 246 -5.33 10.40 18.31
N THR A 247 -4.54 11.10 17.52
CA THR A 247 -3.29 10.58 16.96
C THR A 247 -2.07 11.33 17.45
N VAL A 248 -0.92 10.65 17.47
CA VAL A 248 0.35 11.22 17.90
C VAL A 248 1.25 11.42 16.69
N ARG A 249 1.81 12.61 16.55
CA ARG A 249 2.75 12.95 15.47
C ARG A 249 3.91 13.75 16.04
N LEU A 250 4.98 13.88 15.26
CA LEU A 250 6.01 14.87 15.58
C LEU A 250 5.44 16.28 15.40
N ALA A 251 5.94 17.23 16.18
CA ALA A 251 5.60 18.64 16.05
C ALA A 251 5.84 19.15 14.62
N HIS A 252 6.85 18.59 13.93
CA HIS A 252 7.09 18.84 12.51
C HIS A 252 7.90 17.69 11.88
N ALA A 253 7.76 17.48 10.57
CA ALA A 253 8.47 16.42 9.84
C ALA A 253 10.01 16.54 9.94
N THR A 254 10.54 17.78 9.99
CA THR A 254 11.99 18.02 10.17
C THR A 254 12.56 17.50 11.49
N ALA A 255 11.71 17.26 12.50
CA ALA A 255 12.16 16.61 13.72
C ALA A 255 12.57 15.15 13.46
N ALA A 256 11.90 14.44 12.54
CA ALA A 256 12.26 13.07 12.19
C ALA A 256 13.66 13.02 11.56
N GLU A 257 13.94 13.90 10.59
CA GLU A 257 15.24 14.01 9.95
C GLU A 257 16.36 14.27 10.98
N PHE A 258 16.12 15.21 11.90
CA PHE A 258 17.05 15.52 12.99
C PHE A 258 17.31 14.29 13.86
N LEU A 259 16.25 13.60 14.31
CA LEU A 259 16.39 12.44 15.19
C LEU A 259 17.10 11.25 14.51
N LEU A 260 16.86 11.05 13.22
CA LEU A 260 17.54 10.03 12.41
C LEU A 260 19.02 10.37 12.19
N ALA A 261 19.34 11.65 11.99
CA ALA A 261 20.71 12.13 11.82
C ALA A 261 21.56 12.01 13.09
N GLN A 262 20.94 12.11 14.27
CA GLN A 262 21.62 11.93 15.55
C GLN A 262 21.89 10.45 15.91
N GLU A 263 21.48 9.50 15.06
CA GLU A 263 21.58 8.04 15.27
C GLU A 263 20.90 7.49 16.54
N ILE A 264 20.18 8.33 17.30
CA ILE A 264 19.51 7.96 18.56
C ILE A 264 18.50 6.83 18.35
N ILE A 265 17.89 6.80 17.17
CA ILE A 265 16.82 5.86 16.79
C ILE A 265 17.36 4.58 16.13
N ARG A 266 18.62 4.55 15.67
CA ARG A 266 19.15 3.45 14.84
C ARG A 266 19.17 2.09 15.55
N ASP A 267 19.38 2.08 16.87
CA ASP A 267 19.44 0.84 17.66
C ASP A 267 18.06 0.35 18.17
N GLU A 268 16.98 1.08 17.91
CA GLU A 268 15.66 0.77 18.48
C GLU A 268 14.81 -0.15 17.58
N GLN A 269 15.19 -0.39 16.32
CA GLN A 269 14.39 -1.21 15.41
C GLN A 269 14.11 -2.63 15.93
N ALA A 270 15.12 -3.26 16.54
CA ALA A 270 14.98 -4.58 17.15
C ALA A 270 13.95 -4.58 18.30
N THR A 271 13.78 -3.43 18.95
CA THR A 271 12.89 -3.26 20.09
C THR A 271 11.44 -3.12 19.66
N PHE A 272 11.17 -2.55 18.48
CA PHE A 272 9.81 -2.48 17.92
C PHE A 272 9.30 -3.87 17.55
N LEU A 273 10.16 -4.68 16.93
CA LEU A 273 9.85 -6.07 16.64
C LEU A 273 9.55 -6.84 17.93
N GLU A 274 10.44 -6.74 18.92
CA GLU A 274 10.27 -7.42 20.21
C GLU A 274 8.99 -6.96 20.93
N THR A 275 8.71 -5.66 20.95
CA THR A 275 7.49 -5.09 21.55
C THR A 275 6.23 -5.58 20.84
N SER A 276 6.24 -5.58 19.49
CA SER A 276 5.12 -6.06 18.68
C SER A 276 4.87 -7.55 18.90
N LEU A 277 5.92 -8.36 18.91
CA LEU A 277 5.83 -9.80 19.15
C LEU A 277 5.40 -10.12 20.58
N ASN A 278 5.88 -9.39 21.59
CA ASN A 278 5.42 -9.54 22.96
C ASN A 278 3.92 -9.20 23.09
N CYS A 279 3.49 -8.10 22.46
CA CYS A 279 2.07 -7.75 22.37
C CYS A 279 1.28 -8.91 21.75
N LEU A 280 1.69 -9.41 20.59
CA LEU A 280 0.97 -10.47 19.88
C LEU A 280 0.95 -11.79 20.66
N TYR A 281 2.09 -12.22 21.18
CA TYR A 281 2.22 -13.52 21.81
C TYR A 281 1.52 -13.57 23.18
N TYR A 282 1.66 -12.53 24.00
CA TYR A 282 1.14 -12.53 25.36
C TYR A 282 -0.27 -11.94 25.48
N ALA A 283 -0.70 -11.06 24.56
CA ALA A 283 -2.08 -10.58 24.58
C ALA A 283 -3.01 -11.63 24.00
N SER A 284 -2.56 -12.39 22.98
CA SER A 284 -3.40 -13.41 22.36
C SER A 284 -3.89 -14.43 23.38
N SER A 285 -5.20 -14.50 23.52
CA SER A 285 -5.86 -15.54 24.31
C SER A 285 -5.46 -16.93 23.84
N ARG A 286 -5.36 -17.88 24.77
CA ARG A 286 -5.21 -19.31 24.46
C ARG A 286 -6.45 -19.89 23.77
N ARG A 287 -7.56 -19.15 23.74
CA ARG A 287 -8.80 -19.51 23.04
C ARG A 287 -8.97 -18.61 21.81
N SER A 288 -9.55 -19.17 20.76
CA SER A 288 -10.04 -18.37 19.63
C SER A 288 -11.11 -17.41 20.12
N CYS A 289 -11.03 -16.12 19.79
CA CYS A 289 -12.13 -15.18 20.07
C CYS A 289 -13.29 -15.53 19.12
N TYR A 290 -14.46 -15.91 19.62
CA TYR A 290 -15.52 -16.40 18.73
C TYR A 290 -16.27 -15.24 18.06
N SER A 291 -16.48 -14.13 18.76
CA SER A 291 -17.23 -12.96 18.27
C SER A 291 -16.35 -11.74 17.94
N GLU A 292 -16.83 -10.89 17.03
CA GLU A 292 -16.21 -9.59 16.71
C GLU A 292 -16.24 -8.63 17.91
N GLU A 293 -17.28 -8.71 18.75
CA GLU A 293 -17.37 -7.92 19.98
C GLU A 293 -16.28 -8.27 20.99
N GLU A 294 -15.99 -9.56 21.20
CA GLU A 294 -14.90 -10.02 22.07
C GLU A 294 -13.55 -9.55 21.53
N LEU A 295 -13.34 -9.64 20.22
CA LEU A 295 -12.10 -9.19 19.58
C LEU A 295 -11.93 -7.66 19.71
N ASN A 296 -13.01 -6.89 19.58
CA ASN A 296 -13.00 -5.45 19.77
C ASN A 296 -12.74 -5.06 21.24
N LYS A 297 -13.35 -5.77 22.21
CA LYS A 297 -13.05 -5.60 23.63
C LYS A 297 -11.58 -5.93 23.93
N HIS A 298 -11.05 -6.97 23.29
CA HIS A 298 -9.65 -7.35 23.41
C HIS A 298 -8.70 -6.28 22.86
N CYS A 299 -8.97 -5.74 21.67
CA CYS A 299 -8.18 -4.67 21.08
C CYS A 299 -8.25 -3.37 21.90
N LYS A 300 -9.37 -3.09 22.58
CA LYS A 300 -9.47 -1.96 23.53
C LYS A 300 -8.63 -2.18 24.79
N MET A 301 -8.48 -3.42 25.24
CA MET A 301 -7.63 -3.77 26.38
C MET A 301 -6.14 -3.70 26.03
N TYR A 302 -5.78 -4.06 24.80
CA TYR A 302 -4.42 -4.05 24.25
C TYR A 302 -4.35 -3.21 22.97
N PRO A 303 -4.27 -1.86 23.08
CA PRO A 303 -4.39 -0.96 21.93
C PRO A 303 -3.43 -1.27 20.77
N LEU A 304 -2.17 -1.59 21.08
CA LEU A 304 -1.14 -1.92 20.08
C LEU A 304 -1.43 -3.19 19.26
N PHE A 305 -2.34 -4.08 19.71
CA PHE A 305 -2.50 -5.41 19.14
C PHE A 305 -2.76 -5.39 17.63
N ARG A 306 -3.64 -4.50 17.16
CA ARG A 306 -3.96 -4.34 15.73
C ARG A 306 -2.76 -3.88 14.92
N TYR A 307 -2.06 -2.88 15.42
CA TYR A 307 -0.84 -2.40 14.79
C TYR A 307 0.20 -3.52 14.70
N ALA A 308 0.44 -4.23 15.80
CA ALA A 308 1.41 -5.30 15.87
C ALA A 308 1.05 -6.42 14.88
N ALA A 309 -0.21 -6.84 14.81
CA ALA A 309 -0.67 -7.88 13.89
C ALA A 309 -0.40 -7.52 12.42
N ALA A 310 -0.65 -6.26 12.07
CA ALA A 310 -0.50 -5.77 10.70
C ALA A 310 0.96 -5.48 10.29
N HIS A 311 1.87 -5.22 11.23
CA HIS A 311 3.19 -4.65 10.87
C HIS A 311 4.40 -5.36 11.48
N TRP A 312 4.25 -6.35 12.38
CA TRP A 312 5.39 -7.05 12.98
C TRP A 312 6.32 -7.68 11.93
N GLY A 313 5.75 -8.21 10.84
CA GLY A 313 6.51 -8.82 9.75
C GLY A 313 7.35 -7.79 8.98
N LEU A 314 6.83 -6.57 8.79
CA LEU A 314 7.59 -5.47 8.17
C LEU A 314 8.77 -5.04 9.05
N HIS A 315 8.57 -4.96 10.38
CA HIS A 315 9.67 -4.72 11.32
C HIS A 315 10.69 -5.86 11.32
N PHE A 316 10.26 -7.10 11.08
CA PHE A 316 11.16 -8.24 10.95
C PHE A 316 12.00 -8.16 9.67
N SER A 317 11.38 -7.84 8.52
CA SER A 317 12.07 -7.82 7.22
C SER A 317 13.11 -6.72 7.08
N GLU A 318 12.94 -5.59 7.78
CA GLU A 318 13.89 -4.48 7.74
C GLU A 318 15.15 -4.72 8.57
N LEU A 319 15.12 -5.67 9.51
CA LEU A 319 16.26 -5.94 10.37
C LEU A 319 17.29 -6.81 9.63
N PRO A 320 18.54 -6.32 9.45
CA PRO A 320 19.58 -7.09 8.77
C PRO A 320 19.98 -8.34 9.58
N LYS A 321 19.88 -8.29 10.91
CA LYS A 321 20.11 -9.43 11.81
C LYS A 321 19.12 -9.42 12.97
N VAL A 322 18.29 -10.45 13.06
CA VAL A 322 17.36 -10.63 14.18
C VAL A 322 18.03 -11.46 15.29
N LYS A 323 18.01 -10.92 16.53
CA LYS A 323 18.50 -11.58 17.75
C LYS A 323 17.84 -12.95 17.95
N GLY A 324 18.55 -13.89 18.59
CA GLY A 324 18.07 -15.26 18.79
C GLY A 324 16.74 -15.37 19.55
N SER A 325 16.53 -14.53 20.56
CA SER A 325 15.28 -14.48 21.34
C SER A 325 14.10 -13.96 20.52
N SER A 326 14.25 -12.81 19.85
CA SER A 326 13.20 -12.21 19.01
C SER A 326 12.84 -13.13 17.84
N TYR A 327 13.83 -13.80 17.26
CA TYR A 327 13.61 -14.81 16.23
C TYR A 327 12.78 -15.98 16.74
N LYS A 328 13.12 -16.51 17.92
CA LYS A 328 12.38 -17.63 18.52
C LYS A 328 10.93 -17.22 18.77
N LEU A 329 10.71 -16.04 19.35
CA LEU A 329 9.37 -15.51 19.60
C LEU A 329 8.56 -15.31 18.31
N ALA A 330 9.19 -14.81 17.24
CA ALA A 330 8.56 -14.66 15.93
C ALA A 330 8.09 -16.01 15.37
N TRP A 331 8.96 -17.02 15.42
CA TRP A 331 8.61 -18.36 14.94
C TRP A 331 7.57 -19.05 15.83
N ASP A 332 7.68 -18.92 17.15
CA ASP A 332 6.72 -19.48 18.11
C ASP A 332 5.33 -18.85 17.93
N PHE A 333 5.26 -17.53 17.64
CA PHE A 333 4.01 -16.86 17.28
C PHE A 333 3.47 -17.35 15.93
N ALA A 334 4.30 -17.37 14.88
CA ALA A 334 3.88 -17.78 13.54
C ALA A 334 3.46 -19.26 13.46
N SER A 335 3.97 -20.10 14.36
CA SER A 335 3.63 -21.53 14.45
C SER A 335 2.38 -21.80 15.29
N ASP A 336 1.94 -20.85 16.12
CA ASP A 336 0.75 -21.00 16.96
C ASP A 336 -0.50 -20.57 16.18
N GLN A 337 -1.24 -21.56 15.66
CA GLN A 337 -2.43 -21.34 14.83
C GLN A 337 -3.51 -20.50 15.52
N VAL A 338 -3.66 -20.61 16.85
CA VAL A 338 -4.70 -19.88 17.59
C VAL A 338 -4.31 -18.42 17.73
N LYS A 339 -3.06 -18.15 18.16
CA LYS A 339 -2.57 -16.77 18.30
C LYS A 339 -2.50 -16.07 16.95
N LEU A 340 -1.96 -16.76 15.93
CA LEU A 340 -1.89 -16.23 14.57
C LEU A 340 -3.30 -15.94 14.03
N GLY A 341 -4.24 -16.88 14.15
CA GLY A 341 -5.62 -16.68 13.70
C GLY A 341 -6.33 -15.50 14.39
N ASN A 342 -6.13 -15.32 15.70
CA ASN A 342 -6.64 -14.15 16.42
C ASN A 342 -6.03 -12.84 15.90
N ALA A 343 -4.73 -12.81 15.61
CA ALA A 343 -4.06 -11.64 15.06
C ALA A 343 -4.55 -11.30 13.64
N LEU A 344 -4.63 -12.29 12.74
CA LEU A 344 -5.07 -12.09 11.35
C LEU A 344 -6.47 -11.50 11.26
N ARG A 345 -7.41 -11.92 12.13
CA ARG A 345 -8.77 -11.37 12.19
C ARG A 345 -8.82 -9.88 12.55
N THR A 346 -7.74 -9.34 13.13
CA THR A 346 -7.65 -7.91 13.45
C THR A 346 -6.98 -7.08 12.36
N MET A 347 -6.40 -7.74 11.34
CA MET A 347 -5.78 -7.04 10.22
C MET A 347 -6.85 -6.42 9.33
N THR A 348 -6.51 -5.28 8.74
CA THR A 348 -7.41 -4.52 7.86
C THR A 348 -7.55 -5.13 6.48
N ASP A 349 -6.65 -6.04 6.08
CA ASP A 349 -6.70 -6.72 4.78
C ASP A 349 -7.82 -7.79 4.76
N PRO A 350 -8.89 -7.59 3.97
CA PRO A 350 -10.00 -8.54 3.90
C PRO A 350 -9.63 -9.90 3.30
N SER A 351 -8.56 -9.96 2.50
CA SER A 351 -8.15 -11.19 1.81
C SER A 351 -7.63 -12.27 2.79
N ILE A 352 -7.08 -11.83 3.93
CA ILE A 352 -6.47 -12.71 4.94
C ILE A 352 -7.24 -12.76 6.27
N SER A 353 -8.00 -11.72 6.62
CA SER A 353 -8.64 -11.61 7.94
C SER A 353 -9.69 -12.69 8.22
N HIS A 354 -10.33 -13.22 7.17
CA HIS A 354 -11.29 -14.32 7.28
C HIS A 354 -10.67 -15.71 7.13
N GLN A 355 -9.37 -15.80 6.85
CA GLN A 355 -8.69 -17.05 6.62
C GLN A 355 -8.45 -17.80 7.94
N THR A 356 -8.66 -19.11 7.91
CA THR A 356 -8.34 -20.02 9.03
C THR A 356 -7.41 -21.13 8.53
N ASN A 357 -6.83 -21.89 9.45
CA ASN A 357 -5.76 -22.87 9.16
C ASN A 357 -4.51 -22.24 8.51
N VAL A 358 -4.28 -20.96 8.82
CA VAL A 358 -3.10 -20.24 8.33
C VAL A 358 -1.87 -20.76 9.07
N SER A 359 -0.84 -21.16 8.31
CA SER A 359 0.44 -21.63 8.85
C SER A 359 1.48 -20.51 8.91
N GLY A 360 2.58 -20.76 9.63
CA GLY A 360 3.74 -19.87 9.64
C GLY A 360 4.30 -19.57 8.24
N GLY A 361 4.18 -20.53 7.30
CA GLY A 361 4.56 -20.33 5.90
C GLY A 361 3.69 -19.31 5.18
N HIS A 362 2.38 -19.29 5.44
CA HIS A 362 1.45 -18.34 4.84
C HIS A 362 1.71 -16.92 5.33
N VAL A 363 1.80 -16.70 6.65
CA VAL A 363 2.09 -15.34 7.17
C VAL A 363 3.49 -14.88 6.75
N SER A 364 4.46 -15.79 6.62
CA SER A 364 5.77 -15.47 6.04
C SER A 364 5.67 -15.09 4.56
N ALA A 365 4.78 -15.75 3.81
CA ALA A 365 4.50 -15.42 2.41
C ALA A 365 3.78 -14.08 2.24
N TYR A 366 2.96 -13.66 3.20
CA TYR A 366 2.32 -12.35 3.20
C TYR A 366 3.35 -11.22 3.39
N PHE A 367 4.29 -11.40 4.33
CA PHE A 367 5.29 -10.37 4.68
C PHE A 367 6.65 -10.53 3.97
N GLY A 368 6.88 -11.59 3.20
CA GLY A 368 8.18 -11.86 2.56
C GLY A 368 9.29 -12.33 3.51
N LEU A 369 8.96 -13.09 4.57
CA LEU A 369 9.89 -13.44 5.67
C LEU A 369 10.79 -14.65 5.35
N GLU A 370 11.56 -14.57 4.27
CA GLU A 370 12.44 -15.66 3.81
C GLU A 370 13.44 -16.10 4.89
N ASN A 371 14.06 -15.12 5.55
CA ASN A 371 15.04 -15.37 6.62
C ASN A 371 14.41 -16.05 7.86
N LEU A 372 13.12 -15.81 8.12
CA LEU A 372 12.39 -16.49 9.19
C LEU A 372 12.27 -17.97 8.88
N VAL A 373 11.87 -18.32 7.65
CA VAL A 373 11.65 -19.72 7.27
C VAL A 373 12.96 -20.47 7.06
N ARG A 374 13.96 -19.85 6.43
CA ARG A 374 15.30 -20.47 6.23
C ARG A 374 15.94 -20.90 7.55
N ARG A 375 15.92 -20.03 8.55
CA ARG A 375 16.50 -20.34 9.85
C ARG A 375 15.67 -21.37 10.63
N ALA A 376 14.37 -21.48 10.36
CA ALA A 376 13.52 -22.50 10.98
C ALA A 376 13.89 -23.88 10.43
N MET A 377 14.04 -24.00 9.11
CA MET A 377 14.51 -25.23 8.46
C MET A 377 15.88 -25.68 8.96
N SER A 378 16.84 -24.76 9.13
CA SER A 378 18.18 -25.11 9.63
C SER A 378 18.19 -25.72 11.04
N LYS A 379 17.13 -25.52 11.82
CA LYS A 379 16.98 -26.03 13.19
C LYS A 379 16.18 -27.34 13.25
N ALA A 380 16.01 -28.02 12.10
CA ALA A 380 15.19 -29.23 11.95
C ALA A 380 13.69 -29.03 12.27
N ASN A 381 13.17 -27.81 12.11
CA ASN A 381 11.71 -27.60 12.12
C ASN A 381 11.11 -28.14 10.81
N ASN A 382 10.05 -28.94 10.90
CA ASN A 382 9.30 -29.39 9.73
C ASN A 382 8.38 -28.26 9.25
N VAL A 383 8.80 -27.53 8.22
CA VAL A 383 7.97 -26.47 7.61
C VAL A 383 7.23 -27.07 6.43
N ASP A 384 5.90 -27.11 6.53
CA ASP A 384 5.04 -27.54 5.42
C ASP A 384 4.79 -26.39 4.44
N PHE A 385 5.45 -26.45 3.28
CA PHE A 385 5.27 -25.49 2.19
C PHE A 385 3.97 -25.67 1.40
N ASN A 386 3.27 -26.77 1.62
CA ASN A 386 2.03 -27.14 0.95
C ASN A 386 0.83 -27.10 1.92
N ALA A 387 1.02 -26.56 3.12
CA ALA A 387 -0.05 -26.32 4.08
C ALA A 387 -1.20 -25.57 3.40
N ARG A 388 -2.44 -25.89 3.75
CA ARG A 388 -3.64 -25.31 3.12
C ARG A 388 -4.46 -24.50 4.12
N THR A 389 -4.81 -23.28 3.75
CA THR A 389 -5.84 -22.51 4.45
C THR A 389 -7.21 -23.15 4.30
N LYS A 390 -8.24 -22.58 4.95
CA LYS A 390 -9.65 -22.94 4.71
C LYS A 390 -10.08 -22.76 3.26
N SER A 391 -9.59 -21.74 2.57
CA SER A 391 -9.82 -21.56 1.12
C SER A 391 -8.96 -22.50 0.26
N GLY A 392 -8.10 -23.32 0.85
CA GLY A 392 -7.22 -24.24 0.14
C GLY A 392 -6.00 -23.56 -0.47
N ASP A 393 -5.74 -22.29 -0.16
CA ASP A 393 -4.55 -21.60 -0.62
C ASP A 393 -3.31 -22.13 0.11
N THR A 394 -2.18 -22.17 -0.59
CA THR A 394 -0.86 -22.53 -0.03
C THR A 394 -0.03 -21.28 0.25
N PRO A 395 1.09 -21.38 1.00
CA PRO A 395 2.05 -20.28 1.12
C PRO A 395 2.46 -19.68 -0.23
N LEU A 396 2.61 -20.50 -1.28
CA LEU A 396 2.96 -19.99 -2.61
C LEU A 396 1.81 -19.19 -3.26
N HIS A 397 0.55 -19.55 -3.02
CA HIS A 397 -0.60 -18.74 -3.46
C HIS A 397 -0.56 -17.34 -2.85
N TRP A 398 -0.28 -17.25 -1.54
CA TRP A 398 -0.16 -15.97 -0.84
C TRP A 398 1.04 -15.16 -1.33
N ALA A 399 2.20 -15.80 -1.52
CA ALA A 399 3.40 -15.12 -2.00
C ALA A 399 3.17 -14.47 -3.37
N VAL A 400 2.49 -15.16 -4.29
CA VAL A 400 2.13 -14.63 -5.62
C VAL A 400 1.08 -13.52 -5.51
N ALA A 401 0.06 -13.69 -4.66
CA ALA A 401 -1.02 -12.72 -4.48
C ALA A 401 -0.54 -11.38 -3.90
N HIS A 402 0.49 -11.41 -3.05
CA HIS A 402 1.08 -10.25 -2.40
C HIS A 402 2.42 -9.80 -3.02
N ASP A 403 2.73 -10.24 -4.24
CA ASP A 403 3.94 -9.90 -5.02
C ASP A 403 5.26 -10.08 -4.26
N GLN A 404 5.36 -11.13 -3.45
CA GLN A 404 6.57 -11.46 -2.69
C GLN A 404 7.54 -12.29 -3.53
N GLN A 405 8.18 -11.66 -4.52
CA GLN A 405 9.01 -12.34 -5.53
C GLN A 405 10.15 -13.18 -4.95
N GLY A 406 10.90 -12.61 -3.99
CA GLY A 406 12.00 -13.32 -3.31
C GLY A 406 11.50 -14.56 -2.55
N PHE A 407 10.41 -14.40 -1.79
CA PHE A 407 9.85 -15.49 -1.00
C PHE A 407 9.21 -16.58 -1.86
N ALA A 408 8.50 -16.23 -2.93
CA ALA A 408 7.95 -17.19 -3.87
C ALA A 408 9.06 -18.00 -4.55
N SER A 409 10.12 -17.34 -5.01
CA SER A 409 11.29 -18.02 -5.60
C SER A 409 11.94 -18.96 -4.58
N PHE A 410 12.04 -18.55 -3.32
CA PHE A 410 12.51 -19.40 -2.25
C PHE A 410 11.63 -20.65 -2.05
N LEU A 411 10.30 -20.50 -2.00
CA LEU A 411 9.36 -21.63 -1.87
C LEU A 411 9.48 -22.62 -3.03
N ILE A 412 9.55 -22.11 -4.25
CA ILE A 412 9.68 -22.90 -5.48
C ILE A 412 10.97 -23.72 -5.44
N ASN A 413 12.11 -23.08 -5.13
CA ASN A 413 13.40 -23.76 -4.97
C ASN A 413 13.43 -24.76 -3.80
N ALA A 414 12.57 -24.58 -2.80
CA ALA A 414 12.40 -25.49 -1.68
C ALA A 414 11.46 -26.67 -1.98
N GLY A 415 10.92 -26.77 -3.20
CA GLY A 415 10.07 -27.87 -3.64
C GLY A 415 8.58 -27.72 -3.28
N ALA A 416 8.08 -26.49 -3.13
CA ALA A 416 6.64 -26.26 -3.02
C ALA A 416 5.91 -26.78 -4.27
N ASP A 417 4.76 -27.42 -4.08
CA ASP A 417 3.98 -27.98 -5.19
C ASP A 417 3.21 -26.86 -5.90
N LEU A 418 3.52 -26.67 -7.18
CA LEU A 418 2.97 -25.61 -8.03
C LEU A 418 1.53 -25.91 -8.51
N ASN A 419 1.10 -27.17 -8.41
CA ASN A 419 -0.12 -27.68 -9.02
C ASN A 419 -1.29 -27.82 -8.04
N ILE A 420 -1.05 -27.51 -6.76
CA ILE A 420 -2.09 -27.52 -5.74
C ILE A 420 -3.19 -26.51 -6.10
N GLN A 421 -4.44 -26.99 -6.18
CA GLN A 421 -5.60 -26.15 -6.43
C GLN A 421 -6.28 -25.73 -5.12
N ASN A 422 -6.64 -24.46 -5.02
CA ASN A 422 -7.47 -23.96 -3.93
C ASN A 422 -8.94 -24.39 -4.11
N THR A 423 -9.83 -23.96 -3.21
CA THR A 423 -11.26 -24.33 -3.23
C THR A 423 -12.01 -23.86 -4.47
N ASN A 424 -11.48 -22.86 -5.18
CA ASN A 424 -11.99 -22.39 -6.49
C ASN A 424 -11.30 -23.10 -7.67
N GLY A 425 -10.56 -24.19 -7.43
CA GLY A 425 -9.80 -24.89 -8.47
C GLY A 425 -8.56 -24.11 -8.97
N LYS A 426 -8.24 -22.96 -8.39
CA LYS A 426 -7.13 -22.12 -8.91
C LYS A 426 -5.80 -22.62 -8.38
N THR A 427 -4.83 -22.76 -9.27
CA THR A 427 -3.41 -22.95 -8.92
C THR A 427 -2.70 -21.60 -8.77
N VAL A 428 -1.43 -21.63 -8.35
CA VAL A 428 -0.60 -20.42 -8.28
C VAL A 428 -0.40 -19.77 -9.66
N LEU A 429 -0.36 -20.56 -10.74
CA LEU A 429 -0.27 -20.05 -12.11
C LEU A 429 -1.56 -19.34 -12.53
N HIS A 430 -2.73 -19.83 -12.09
CA HIS A 430 -4.01 -19.13 -12.32
C HIS A 430 -4.02 -17.77 -11.63
N MET A 431 -3.53 -17.68 -10.38
CA MET A 431 -3.45 -16.41 -9.66
C MET A 431 -2.48 -15.44 -10.34
N ALA A 432 -1.27 -15.91 -10.70
CA ALA A 432 -0.29 -15.10 -11.41
C ALA A 432 -0.84 -14.58 -12.75
N THR A 433 -1.61 -15.41 -13.46
CA THR A 433 -2.25 -15.04 -14.73
C THR A 433 -3.36 -14.02 -14.53
N ALA A 434 -4.23 -14.19 -13.52
CA ALA A 434 -5.31 -13.25 -13.24
C ALA A 434 -4.80 -11.82 -12.94
N MET A 435 -3.65 -11.72 -12.27
CA MET A 435 -3.00 -10.46 -11.92
C MET A 435 -2.00 -9.94 -12.97
N ASP A 436 -1.81 -10.67 -14.09
CA ASP A 436 -0.77 -10.43 -15.10
C ASP A 436 0.65 -10.28 -14.52
N HIS A 437 0.97 -11.03 -13.47
CA HIS A 437 2.30 -11.05 -12.84
C HIS A 437 3.29 -11.87 -13.68
N ARG A 438 3.75 -11.28 -14.79
CA ARG A 438 4.60 -11.94 -15.81
C ARG A 438 5.88 -12.58 -15.26
N HIS A 439 6.46 -12.03 -14.20
CA HIS A 439 7.63 -12.62 -13.54
C HIS A 439 7.30 -14.00 -12.95
N PHE A 440 6.20 -14.12 -12.19
CA PHE A 440 5.76 -15.40 -11.64
C PHE A 440 5.33 -16.37 -12.73
N ILE A 441 4.60 -15.91 -13.74
CA ILE A 441 4.21 -16.77 -14.88
C ILE A 441 5.45 -17.41 -15.50
N LYS A 442 6.50 -16.62 -15.75
CA LYS A 442 7.74 -17.13 -16.33
C LYS A 442 8.42 -18.17 -15.45
N ILE A 443 8.63 -17.88 -14.16
CA ILE A 443 9.29 -18.81 -13.24
C ILE A 443 8.48 -20.10 -13.07
N LEU A 444 7.15 -20.01 -12.92
CA LEU A 444 6.29 -21.17 -12.76
C LEU A 444 6.32 -22.08 -14.01
N ILE A 445 6.40 -21.50 -15.20
CA ILE A 445 6.57 -22.24 -16.46
C ILE A 445 7.94 -22.91 -16.53
N GLU A 446 9.02 -22.20 -16.18
CA GLU A 446 10.39 -22.74 -16.15
C GLU A 446 10.48 -23.94 -15.21
N GLU A 447 9.76 -23.90 -14.09
CA GLU A 447 9.65 -24.96 -13.08
C GLU A 447 8.53 -25.97 -13.37
N ARG A 448 8.04 -26.00 -14.62
CA ARG A 448 7.10 -27.01 -15.16
C ARG A 448 5.76 -27.11 -14.41
N ALA A 449 5.20 -25.98 -13.98
CA ALA A 449 3.81 -25.94 -13.54
C ALA A 449 2.87 -26.44 -14.65
N ASP A 450 1.82 -27.17 -14.26
CA ASP A 450 0.85 -27.73 -15.20
C ASP A 450 -0.04 -26.61 -15.76
N LEU A 451 0.02 -26.42 -17.08
CA LEU A 451 -0.71 -25.38 -17.81
C LEU A 451 -2.16 -25.78 -18.09
N GLU A 452 -2.49 -27.06 -17.92
CA GLU A 452 -3.74 -27.69 -18.36
C GLU A 452 -4.73 -27.92 -17.21
N LEU A 453 -4.32 -27.62 -15.97
CA LEU A 453 -5.25 -27.63 -14.83
C LEU A 453 -6.34 -26.59 -15.04
N GLU A 454 -7.56 -26.97 -14.69
CA GLU A 454 -8.76 -26.15 -14.85
C GLU A 454 -9.28 -25.69 -13.50
N ASP A 455 -9.67 -24.42 -13.39
CA ASP A 455 -10.34 -23.90 -12.20
C ASP A 455 -11.80 -24.39 -12.08
N SER A 456 -12.52 -23.94 -11.05
CA SER A 456 -13.91 -24.37 -10.81
C SER A 456 -14.87 -24.01 -11.95
N GLU A 457 -14.55 -23.05 -12.80
CA GLU A 457 -15.32 -22.68 -14.00
C GLU A 457 -14.85 -23.45 -15.23
N GLY A 458 -13.87 -24.34 -15.06
CA GLY A 458 -13.21 -25.08 -16.11
C GLY A 458 -12.07 -24.32 -16.77
N TYR A 459 -11.67 -23.13 -16.31
CA TYR A 459 -10.73 -22.28 -17.08
C TYR A 459 -9.29 -22.72 -16.86
N THR A 460 -8.53 -22.86 -17.96
CA THR A 460 -7.07 -22.94 -17.92
C THR A 460 -6.43 -21.55 -17.89
N CYS A 461 -5.13 -21.46 -17.58
CA CYS A 461 -4.39 -20.20 -17.58
C CYS A 461 -4.40 -19.51 -18.96
N LEU A 462 -4.36 -20.26 -20.07
CA LEU A 462 -4.46 -19.70 -21.41
C LEU A 462 -5.81 -19.00 -21.64
N ARG A 463 -6.90 -19.56 -21.09
CA ARG A 463 -8.24 -18.94 -21.18
C ARG A 463 -8.35 -17.69 -20.32
N TRP A 464 -7.80 -17.69 -19.11
CA TRP A 464 -7.66 -16.47 -18.31
C TRP A 464 -6.95 -15.38 -19.11
N ALA A 465 -5.76 -15.66 -19.64
CA ALA A 465 -4.99 -14.69 -20.42
C ALA A 465 -5.75 -14.17 -21.65
N ALA A 466 -6.50 -15.04 -22.35
CA ALA A 466 -7.30 -14.66 -23.51
C ALA A 466 -8.54 -13.83 -23.15
N ARG A 467 -9.25 -14.16 -22.06
CA ARG A 467 -10.44 -13.45 -21.59
C ARG A 467 -10.13 -12.06 -21.05
N TYR A 468 -8.95 -11.84 -20.48
CA TYR A 468 -8.54 -10.52 -19.95
C TYR A 468 -7.63 -9.71 -20.88
N GLY A 469 -7.33 -10.22 -22.09
CA GLY A 469 -6.58 -9.44 -23.08
C GLY A 469 -5.06 -9.42 -22.87
N TYR A 470 -4.50 -10.36 -22.11
CA TYR A 470 -3.07 -10.40 -21.77
C TYR A 470 -2.23 -11.02 -22.89
N GLN A 471 -2.03 -10.27 -23.98
CA GLN A 471 -1.33 -10.74 -25.19
C GLN A 471 0.04 -11.38 -24.94
N ARG A 472 0.87 -10.76 -24.08
CA ARG A 472 2.22 -11.28 -23.80
C ARG A 472 2.13 -12.62 -23.05
N THR A 473 1.25 -12.69 -22.07
CA THR A 473 1.00 -13.91 -21.29
C THR A 473 0.44 -15.03 -22.16
N VAL A 474 -0.46 -14.73 -23.11
CA VAL A 474 -0.88 -15.68 -24.14
C VAL A 474 0.32 -16.21 -24.93
N ASN A 475 1.19 -15.34 -25.45
CA ASN A 475 2.36 -15.79 -26.21
C ASN A 475 3.27 -16.70 -25.36
N THR A 476 3.55 -16.31 -24.12
CA THR A 476 4.39 -17.08 -23.20
C THR A 476 3.80 -18.45 -22.89
N LEU A 477 2.49 -18.54 -22.60
CA LEU A 477 1.82 -19.82 -22.35
C LEU A 477 1.82 -20.73 -23.59
N LEU A 478 1.63 -20.16 -24.78
CA LEU A 478 1.67 -20.92 -26.04
C LEU A 478 3.09 -21.38 -26.40
N GLU A 479 4.12 -20.59 -26.10
CA GLU A 479 5.53 -20.98 -26.23
C GLU A 479 5.90 -22.11 -25.26
N ALA A 480 5.27 -22.13 -24.09
CA ALA A 480 5.40 -23.20 -23.10
C ALA A 480 4.59 -24.47 -23.42
N GLY A 481 3.79 -24.47 -24.50
CA GLY A 481 3.05 -25.64 -24.97
C GLY A 481 1.62 -25.78 -24.43
N ALA A 482 1.01 -24.71 -23.90
CA ALA A 482 -0.38 -24.73 -23.46
C ALA A 482 -1.34 -25.12 -24.62
N LYS A 483 -2.31 -26.01 -24.35
CA LYS A 483 -3.25 -26.48 -25.38
C LYS A 483 -4.27 -25.39 -25.74
N ILE A 484 -4.33 -25.08 -27.04
CA ILE A 484 -5.23 -24.07 -27.60
C ILE A 484 -6.69 -24.54 -27.62
N SER A 485 -6.91 -25.85 -27.78
CA SER A 485 -8.24 -26.46 -28.03
C SER A 485 -9.04 -26.77 -26.77
N ALA A 486 -8.48 -26.56 -25.57
CA ALA A 486 -9.21 -26.83 -24.35
C ALA A 486 -10.43 -25.88 -24.24
N SER A 487 -11.61 -26.41 -23.90
CA SER A 487 -12.87 -25.66 -23.74
C SER A 487 -13.41 -25.70 -22.30
N ASP A 488 -14.07 -24.63 -21.86
CA ASP A 488 -14.65 -24.55 -20.51
C ASP A 488 -15.99 -25.31 -20.42
N LYS A 489 -16.64 -25.24 -19.25
CA LYS A 489 -17.93 -25.90 -19.01
C LYS A 489 -19.04 -25.44 -19.97
N ASP A 490 -18.91 -24.25 -20.54
CA ASP A 490 -19.84 -23.69 -21.54
C ASP A 490 -19.39 -23.98 -22.99
N GLY A 491 -18.29 -24.73 -23.17
CA GLY A 491 -17.71 -25.02 -24.48
C GLY A 491 -16.98 -23.83 -25.10
N TYR A 492 -16.48 -22.87 -24.30
CA TYR A 492 -15.68 -21.75 -24.80
C TYR A 492 -14.19 -22.04 -24.71
N THR A 493 -13.51 -21.93 -25.86
CA THR A 493 -12.05 -21.95 -25.96
C THR A 493 -11.45 -20.57 -25.72
N ALA A 494 -10.12 -20.52 -25.55
CA ALA A 494 -9.37 -19.25 -25.44
C ALA A 494 -9.64 -18.33 -26.65
N LEU A 495 -9.75 -18.91 -27.85
CA LEU A 495 -10.04 -18.18 -29.09
C LEU A 495 -11.44 -17.53 -29.04
N ARG A 496 -12.43 -18.28 -28.55
CA ARG A 496 -13.81 -17.79 -28.43
C ARG A 496 -13.92 -16.66 -27.41
N TRP A 497 -13.24 -16.75 -26.27
CA TRP A 497 -13.15 -15.66 -25.30
C TRP A 497 -12.47 -14.43 -25.89
N ALA A 498 -11.32 -14.57 -26.55
CA ALA A 498 -10.62 -13.45 -27.17
C ALA A 498 -11.45 -12.76 -28.27
N ALA A 499 -12.21 -13.52 -29.06
CA ALA A 499 -13.11 -12.98 -30.07
C ALA A 499 -14.30 -12.26 -29.42
N ARG A 500 -14.96 -12.88 -28.44
CA ARG A 500 -16.08 -12.28 -27.72
C ARG A 500 -15.74 -10.93 -27.09
N GLU A 501 -14.56 -10.84 -26.45
CA GLU A 501 -14.09 -9.61 -25.81
C GLU A 501 -13.39 -8.64 -26.78
N GLY A 502 -13.19 -9.04 -28.04
CA GLY A 502 -12.68 -8.17 -29.10
C GLY A 502 -11.16 -8.01 -29.18
N TYR A 503 -10.37 -8.89 -28.56
CA TYR A 503 -8.90 -8.82 -28.54
C TYR A 503 -8.27 -9.32 -29.84
N LYS A 504 -8.30 -8.47 -30.87
CA LYS A 504 -7.84 -8.75 -32.24
C LYS A 504 -6.45 -9.38 -32.32
N SER A 505 -5.48 -8.88 -31.54
CA SER A 505 -4.12 -9.40 -31.54
C SER A 505 -4.04 -10.83 -31.00
N ILE A 506 -4.81 -11.15 -29.96
CA ILE A 506 -4.84 -12.47 -29.33
C ILE A 506 -5.51 -13.45 -30.27
N VAL A 507 -6.65 -13.05 -30.85
CA VAL A 507 -7.34 -13.84 -31.86
C VAL A 507 -6.42 -14.18 -33.03
N LYS A 508 -5.67 -13.19 -33.54
CA LYS A 508 -4.66 -13.43 -34.58
C LYS A 508 -3.60 -14.44 -34.14
N THR A 509 -2.99 -14.27 -32.96
CA THR A 509 -2.00 -15.21 -32.43
C THR A 509 -2.57 -16.63 -32.30
N LEU A 510 -3.77 -16.77 -31.72
CA LEU A 510 -4.40 -18.07 -31.50
C LEU A 510 -4.79 -18.75 -32.81
N ILE A 511 -5.22 -18.01 -33.84
CA ILE A 511 -5.46 -18.57 -35.18
C ILE A 511 -4.13 -19.00 -35.82
N ASP A 512 -3.10 -18.16 -35.75
CA ASP A 512 -1.80 -18.45 -36.34
C ASP A 512 -1.15 -19.70 -35.71
N ARG A 513 -1.27 -19.86 -34.39
CA ARG A 513 -0.76 -21.02 -33.64
C ARG A 513 -1.67 -22.24 -33.70
N GLY A 514 -2.99 -22.03 -33.71
CA GLY A 514 -4.02 -23.08 -33.77
C GLY A 514 -4.32 -23.61 -35.17
N SER A 515 -3.70 -23.04 -36.22
CA SER A 515 -3.75 -23.59 -37.59
C SER A 515 -3.13 -24.99 -37.72
N SER A 516 -2.52 -25.51 -36.66
CA SER A 516 -1.93 -26.86 -36.61
C SER A 516 -2.85 -27.93 -36.00
N ILE A 517 -4.02 -27.58 -35.43
CA ILE A 517 -4.91 -28.54 -34.75
C ILE A 517 -6.29 -28.50 -35.42
N GLU A 518 -6.58 -29.54 -36.19
CA GLU A 518 -7.82 -29.71 -36.95
C GLU A 518 -8.98 -30.12 -36.03
N SER A 519 -10.04 -29.32 -35.97
CA SER A 519 -11.39 -29.80 -35.61
C SER A 519 -12.45 -28.80 -36.08
N PRO A 520 -13.26 -29.13 -37.11
CA PRO A 520 -14.40 -28.31 -37.54
C PRO A 520 -15.55 -28.35 -36.52
N GLY A 521 -16.25 -27.22 -36.31
CA GLY A 521 -17.39 -27.15 -35.37
C GLY A 521 -17.97 -25.75 -35.11
N SER A 522 -18.90 -25.66 -34.14
CA SER A 522 -19.66 -24.44 -33.77
C SER A 522 -18.83 -23.20 -33.36
N GLU A 523 -17.53 -23.41 -33.09
CA GLU A 523 -16.56 -22.35 -32.78
C GLU A 523 -16.20 -21.52 -34.01
N GLU A 524 -16.04 -22.16 -35.17
CA GLU A 524 -15.66 -21.49 -36.41
C GLU A 524 -16.74 -20.51 -36.84
N TRP A 525 -18.01 -20.90 -36.72
CA TRP A 525 -19.14 -20.01 -36.99
C TRP A 525 -19.16 -18.80 -36.05
N THR A 526 -18.94 -18.99 -34.75
CA THR A 526 -18.93 -17.88 -33.78
C THR A 526 -17.84 -16.86 -34.13
N LEU A 527 -16.64 -17.36 -34.46
CA LEU A 527 -15.52 -16.53 -34.88
C LEU A 527 -15.76 -15.87 -36.25
N MET A 528 -16.37 -16.59 -37.19
CA MET A 528 -16.73 -16.08 -38.51
C MET A 528 -17.75 -14.94 -38.43
N ARG A 529 -18.81 -15.12 -37.64
CA ARG A 529 -19.82 -14.09 -37.37
C ARG A 529 -19.20 -12.86 -36.73
N TRP A 530 -18.36 -13.04 -35.71
CA TRP A 530 -17.67 -11.93 -35.05
C TRP A 530 -16.71 -11.20 -36.02
N ALA A 531 -15.92 -11.95 -36.80
CA ALA A 531 -15.01 -11.37 -37.78
C ALA A 531 -15.76 -10.58 -38.86
N ALA A 532 -16.90 -11.07 -39.32
CA ALA A 532 -17.77 -10.37 -40.26
C ALA A 532 -18.36 -9.08 -39.65
N GLN A 533 -18.85 -9.15 -38.41
CA GLN A 533 -19.42 -8.01 -37.70
C GLN A 533 -18.38 -6.91 -37.42
N GLU A 534 -17.16 -7.29 -37.00
CA GLU A 534 -16.10 -6.36 -36.58
C GLU A 534 -15.13 -5.95 -37.69
N GLY A 535 -15.39 -6.39 -38.92
CA GLY A 535 -14.59 -6.05 -40.07
C GLY A 535 -13.18 -6.66 -40.05
N GLN A 536 -13.04 -7.89 -39.58
CA GLN A 536 -11.75 -8.58 -39.43
C GLN A 536 -11.41 -9.39 -40.68
N ASP A 537 -11.11 -8.69 -41.77
CA ASP A 537 -10.82 -9.26 -43.10
C ASP A 537 -9.73 -10.34 -43.05
N TYR A 538 -8.70 -10.12 -42.24
CA TYR A 538 -7.63 -11.07 -42.02
C TYR A 538 -8.15 -12.41 -41.49
N ILE A 539 -9.08 -12.38 -40.53
CA ILE A 539 -9.63 -13.58 -39.90
C ILE A 539 -10.54 -14.32 -40.88
N ILE A 540 -11.40 -13.59 -41.61
CA ILE A 540 -12.21 -14.16 -42.69
C ILE A 540 -11.31 -14.90 -43.70
N SER A 541 -10.25 -14.23 -44.18
CA SER A 541 -9.33 -14.83 -45.16
C SER A 541 -8.60 -16.07 -44.61
N ARG A 542 -8.36 -16.12 -43.29
CA ARG A 542 -7.74 -17.28 -42.63
C ARG A 542 -8.72 -18.44 -42.48
N LEU A 543 -9.97 -18.16 -42.12
CA LEU A 543 -11.03 -19.17 -41.98
C LEU A 543 -11.43 -19.75 -43.34
N ALA A 544 -11.58 -18.91 -44.37
CA ALA A 544 -11.88 -19.34 -45.73
C ALA A 544 -10.83 -20.35 -46.26
N LYS A 545 -9.55 -20.12 -45.96
CA LYS A 545 -8.45 -21.04 -46.34
C LYS A 545 -8.52 -22.41 -45.66
N ARG A 546 -9.28 -22.56 -44.57
CA ARG A 546 -9.46 -23.83 -43.85
C ARG A 546 -10.69 -24.60 -44.33
N ALA A 547 -11.32 -24.21 -45.45
CA ALA A 547 -12.54 -24.81 -45.98
C ALA A 547 -13.74 -24.76 -45.01
N VAL A 548 -13.76 -23.78 -44.09
CA VAL A 548 -14.95 -23.45 -43.29
C VAL A 548 -16.04 -22.96 -44.22
N SER A 549 -17.27 -23.46 -44.05
CA SER A 549 -18.44 -22.99 -44.79
C SER A 549 -18.66 -21.50 -44.52
N LEU A 550 -18.52 -20.67 -45.56
CA LEU A 550 -18.78 -19.22 -45.50
C LEU A 550 -20.28 -18.91 -45.38
N ASP A 551 -21.10 -19.86 -45.78
CA ASP A 551 -22.54 -19.74 -45.91
C ASP A 551 -23.29 -20.35 -44.73
N ASP A 552 -22.60 -20.85 -43.71
CA ASP A 552 -23.27 -21.20 -42.46
C ASP A 552 -24.03 -19.99 -41.92
N SER A 553 -25.12 -20.26 -41.20
CA SER A 553 -26.04 -19.23 -40.74
C SER A 553 -26.45 -19.47 -39.30
N ASP A 554 -26.73 -18.39 -38.59
CA ASP A 554 -27.25 -18.46 -37.22
C ASP A 554 -28.72 -18.88 -37.16
N SER A 555 -29.31 -18.84 -35.97
CA SER A 555 -30.71 -19.17 -35.74
C SER A 555 -31.70 -18.28 -36.50
N GLU A 556 -31.28 -17.11 -36.98
CA GLU A 556 -32.10 -16.20 -37.80
C GLU A 556 -31.88 -16.42 -39.32
N GLY A 557 -30.97 -17.31 -39.69
CA GLY A 557 -30.57 -17.54 -41.08
C GLY A 557 -29.58 -16.50 -41.61
N LEU A 558 -28.97 -15.68 -40.74
CA LEU A 558 -27.99 -14.69 -41.17
C LEU A 558 -26.63 -15.34 -41.37
N THR A 559 -26.07 -15.19 -42.58
CA THR A 559 -24.71 -15.61 -42.95
C THR A 559 -23.65 -14.60 -42.52
N ALA A 560 -22.38 -14.99 -42.55
CA ALA A 560 -21.27 -14.06 -42.32
C ALA A 560 -21.36 -12.83 -43.23
N LEU A 561 -21.73 -13.02 -44.51
CA LEU A 561 -21.94 -11.91 -45.44
C LEU A 561 -23.08 -10.98 -44.99
N SER A 562 -24.19 -11.54 -44.51
CA SER A 562 -25.32 -10.78 -43.98
C SER A 562 -24.90 -9.90 -42.78
N TRP A 563 -24.07 -10.45 -41.89
CA TRP A 563 -23.49 -9.71 -40.76
C TRP A 563 -22.53 -8.61 -41.23
N ALA A 564 -21.63 -8.88 -42.17
CA ALA A 564 -20.71 -7.88 -42.71
C ALA A 564 -21.43 -6.71 -43.39
N VAL A 565 -22.48 -6.99 -44.16
CA VAL A 565 -23.31 -5.97 -44.82
C VAL A 565 -24.08 -5.13 -43.78
N LYS A 566 -24.78 -5.79 -42.84
CA LYS A 566 -25.55 -5.13 -41.79
C LYS A 566 -24.70 -4.15 -40.95
N TYR A 567 -23.43 -4.48 -40.73
CA TYR A 567 -22.48 -3.66 -39.97
C TYR A 567 -21.58 -2.78 -40.85
N LYS A 568 -21.88 -2.66 -42.15
CA LYS A 568 -21.19 -1.77 -43.11
C LYS A 568 -19.68 -2.03 -43.18
N ARG A 569 -19.27 -3.29 -43.15
CA ARG A 569 -17.87 -3.73 -43.24
C ARG A 569 -17.48 -3.98 -44.70
N GLU A 570 -17.32 -2.91 -45.47
CA GLU A 570 -17.12 -2.97 -46.93
C GLU A 570 -15.97 -3.91 -47.35
N MET A 571 -14.80 -3.78 -46.75
CA MET A 571 -13.64 -4.64 -47.06
C MET A 571 -13.92 -6.12 -46.76
N THR A 572 -14.70 -6.39 -45.71
CA THR A 572 -15.05 -7.75 -45.29
C THR A 572 -16.11 -8.35 -46.20
N VAL A 573 -17.07 -7.55 -46.64
CA VAL A 573 -18.04 -7.92 -47.68
C VAL A 573 -17.28 -8.31 -48.95
N TRP A 574 -16.35 -7.48 -49.41
CA TRP A 574 -15.51 -7.79 -50.57
C TRP A 574 -14.70 -9.07 -50.38
N GLN A 575 -14.09 -9.26 -49.21
CA GLN A 575 -13.29 -10.44 -48.92
C GLN A 575 -14.16 -11.71 -48.89
N LEU A 576 -15.33 -11.69 -48.27
CA LEU A 576 -16.28 -12.82 -48.25
C LEU A 576 -16.77 -13.20 -49.66
N ILE A 577 -17.10 -12.19 -50.49
CA ILE A 577 -17.49 -12.43 -51.89
C ILE A 577 -16.32 -13.04 -52.68
N LYS A 578 -15.12 -12.49 -52.50
CA LYS A 578 -13.90 -12.99 -53.16
C LYS A 578 -13.58 -14.43 -52.76
N ASP A 579 -13.83 -14.79 -51.52
CA ASP A 579 -13.59 -16.14 -50.98
C ASP A 579 -14.74 -17.12 -51.31
N GLY A 580 -15.81 -16.66 -51.98
CA GLY A 580 -16.86 -17.51 -52.56
C GLY A 580 -18.17 -17.61 -51.77
N ALA A 581 -18.46 -16.68 -50.85
CA ALA A 581 -19.73 -16.67 -50.11
C ALA A 581 -20.94 -16.39 -51.04
N ASP A 582 -22.07 -17.05 -50.80
CA ASP A 582 -23.30 -16.87 -51.56
C ASP A 582 -23.95 -15.51 -51.26
N VAL A 583 -23.84 -14.60 -52.24
CA VAL A 583 -24.43 -13.26 -52.21
C VAL A 583 -25.96 -13.24 -52.18
N ASN A 584 -26.61 -14.36 -52.49
CA ASN A 584 -28.05 -14.49 -52.62
C ASN A 584 -28.72 -15.29 -51.51
N LYS A 585 -27.97 -15.86 -50.56
CA LYS A 585 -28.52 -16.70 -49.49
C LYS A 585 -29.50 -15.91 -48.61
N PRO A 586 -30.80 -16.27 -48.56
CA PRO A 586 -31.79 -15.52 -47.81
C PRO A 586 -31.78 -15.90 -46.31
N ASP A 587 -32.08 -14.93 -45.45
CA ASP A 587 -32.40 -15.18 -44.04
C ASP A 587 -33.79 -15.83 -43.88
N LYS A 588 -34.19 -16.15 -42.64
CA LYS A 588 -35.51 -16.75 -42.36
C LYS A 588 -36.70 -15.85 -42.71
N LYS A 589 -36.47 -14.54 -42.89
CA LYS A 589 -37.47 -13.55 -43.30
C LYS A 589 -37.48 -13.34 -44.82
N GLY A 590 -36.63 -14.04 -45.56
CA GLY A 590 -36.47 -13.91 -47.01
C GLY A 590 -35.55 -12.76 -47.45
N ASN A 591 -34.91 -12.05 -46.52
CA ASN A 591 -33.98 -10.98 -46.84
C ASN A 591 -32.65 -11.57 -47.30
N ARG A 592 -32.27 -11.26 -48.54
CA ARG A 592 -30.91 -11.43 -49.06
C ARG A 592 -29.95 -10.38 -48.44
N PRO A 593 -28.63 -10.62 -48.43
CA PRO A 593 -27.63 -9.67 -47.92
C PRO A 593 -27.82 -8.25 -48.47
N LEU A 594 -28.16 -8.10 -49.76
CA LEU A 594 -28.42 -6.79 -50.36
C LEU A 594 -29.57 -6.00 -49.70
N HIS A 595 -30.61 -6.67 -49.20
CA HIS A 595 -31.71 -6.00 -48.49
C HIS A 595 -31.27 -5.46 -47.14
N LEU A 596 -30.20 -6.01 -46.55
CA LEU A 596 -29.61 -5.53 -45.29
C LEU A 596 -28.64 -4.36 -45.52
N ALA A 597 -28.32 -4.02 -46.77
CA ALA A 597 -27.41 -2.93 -47.13
C ALA A 597 -28.08 -1.55 -47.17
N VAL A 598 -29.41 -1.54 -47.26
CA VAL A 598 -30.28 -0.35 -47.28
C VAL A 598 -30.57 0.08 -45.85
#